data_AF-A0A1S3F585-F1
#
_entry.id   AF-A0A1S3F585-F1
#
_cell.length_a   1.000
_cell.length_b   1.000
_cell.length_c   1.000
_cell.angle_alpha   90.00
_cell.angle_beta   90.00
_cell.angle_gamma   90.00
#
_symmetry.space_group_name_H-M   'P 1'
#
loop_
_entity.id
_entity.type
_entity.pdbx_description
1 polymer ?
#
loop_
_entity_poly.entity_id
_entity_poly.type
_entity_poly.pdbx_seq_one_letter_code
_entity_poly.pdbx_strand_id
1 'polypeptide(L)'
;MAHLGAHFAFRSRWQKTDDELCRHSMSFVLHKAIRNDFFQSYLYLLEKIPLVKLYALTSQVINGEMQFYARAKLFYQEVPATEEGMMGNFIELSNPDIQASREFLRKFVGGPGRAGTDCALDCGSGIGRVSKHVLLPVFNSVELVDMMEPFLLEAQNYLRVKGDKVDSYHCYGLQEFTPSSGRYDVIWIQWVSGHLTDKDLLAFLSRCRDGLKENGIVVLKDNVAREGCVLDLADSSVTRDLDTLQSLIRRSGLAVLGRQQQDGFPEQCVPVWMLALRRAGGPGPGGLGPESRTGCLSCRREQGDGARRVTERAGHQL
;
A
#
# COMPACT_ATOMS: atom_id res chain seq x y z
N MET A 1 1.36 37.17 -27.29
CA MET A 1 2.07 38.41 -26.90
C MET A 1 1.86 38.79 -25.42
N ALA A 2 0.63 38.82 -24.88
CA ALA A 2 0.38 39.22 -23.47
C ALA A 2 0.90 38.23 -22.40
N HIS A 3 0.97 36.93 -22.70
CA HIS A 3 1.52 35.89 -21.81
C HIS A 3 3.05 35.98 -21.63
N LEU A 4 3.77 36.48 -22.64
CA LEU A 4 5.22 36.63 -22.58
C LEU A 4 5.61 37.78 -21.65
N GLY A 5 4.87 38.89 -21.70
CA GLY A 5 5.03 40.03 -20.79
C GLY A 5 4.77 39.66 -19.33
N ALA A 6 3.73 38.85 -19.06
CA ALA A 6 3.46 38.34 -17.71
C ALA A 6 4.57 37.42 -17.21
N HIS A 7 5.10 36.53 -18.07
CA HIS A 7 6.22 35.65 -17.74
C HIS A 7 7.51 36.43 -17.43
N PHE A 8 7.84 37.46 -18.22
CA PHE A 8 9.01 38.31 -17.97
C PHE A 8 8.85 39.20 -16.73
N ALA A 9 7.65 39.72 -16.47
CA ALA A 9 7.35 40.47 -15.24
C ALA A 9 7.46 39.58 -14.00
N PHE A 10 7.03 38.32 -14.08
CA PHE A 10 7.20 37.32 -13.03
C PHE A 10 8.69 37.02 -12.82
N ARG A 11 9.46 36.77 -13.89
CA ARG A 11 10.90 36.49 -13.81
C ARG A 11 11.70 37.65 -13.21
N SER A 12 11.37 38.89 -13.59
CA SER A 12 11.98 40.12 -13.07
C SER A 12 11.74 40.32 -11.56
N ARG A 13 10.53 39.98 -11.06
CA ARG A 13 10.21 40.04 -9.62
C ARG A 13 11.04 39.07 -8.79
N TRP A 14 11.32 37.89 -9.32
CA TRP A 14 12.06 36.83 -8.63
C TRP A 14 13.58 36.86 -8.87
N GLN A 15 14.07 37.73 -9.76
CA GLN A 15 15.50 37.89 -10.00
C GLN A 15 16.23 38.64 -8.87
N LYS A 16 15.47 39.30 -7.98
CA LYS A 16 15.98 40.01 -6.78
C LYS A 16 15.83 39.22 -5.47
N THR A 17 15.23 38.03 -5.52
CA THR A 17 15.21 37.12 -4.37
C THR A 17 16.57 36.44 -4.29
N ASP A 18 17.39 36.91 -3.35
CA ASP A 18 18.67 36.32 -2.99
C ASP A 18 18.50 34.84 -2.61
N ASP A 19 19.50 34.01 -2.90
CA ASP A 19 19.59 32.61 -2.50
C ASP A 19 19.47 32.45 -0.96
N GLU A 20 19.84 33.49 -0.19
CA GLU A 20 19.64 33.53 1.27
C GLU A 20 18.18 33.72 1.71
N LEU A 21 17.36 34.44 0.93
CA LEU A 21 15.92 34.60 1.19
C LEU A 21 15.18 33.29 0.95
N CYS A 22 15.61 32.49 -0.03
CA CYS A 22 15.07 31.15 -0.28
C CYS A 22 15.39 30.16 0.85
N ARG A 23 16.53 30.30 1.55
CA ARG A 23 16.87 29.46 2.72
C ARG A 23 15.94 29.67 3.92
N HIS A 24 15.39 30.88 4.08
CA HIS A 24 14.53 31.24 5.20
C HIS A 24 13.06 31.48 4.82
N SER A 25 12.71 31.42 3.53
CA SER A 25 11.31 31.56 3.13
C SER A 25 10.53 30.32 3.58
N MET A 26 9.40 30.56 4.24
CA MET A 26 8.43 29.50 4.52
C MET A 26 8.13 28.69 3.26
N SER A 27 8.21 29.27 2.04
CA SER A 27 7.97 28.57 0.78
C SER A 27 8.93 27.40 0.51
N PHE A 28 10.21 27.46 0.87
CA PHE A 28 11.12 26.34 0.58
C PHE A 28 10.99 25.21 1.59
N VAL A 29 10.89 25.53 2.89
CA VAL A 29 10.64 24.51 3.92
C VAL A 29 9.25 23.91 3.74
N LEU A 30 8.24 24.74 3.44
CA LEU A 30 6.89 24.28 3.09
C LEU A 30 6.92 23.43 1.82
N HIS A 31 7.57 23.87 0.73
CA HIS A 31 7.69 23.05 -0.48
C HIS A 31 8.51 21.78 -0.26
N LYS A 32 9.51 21.77 0.64
CA LYS A 32 10.35 20.60 0.90
C LYS A 32 9.67 19.63 1.85
N ALA A 33 8.99 20.12 2.89
CA ALA A 33 8.12 19.34 3.75
C ALA A 33 6.96 18.77 2.95
N ILE A 34 6.35 19.58 2.07
CA ILE A 34 5.39 19.10 1.09
C ILE A 34 6.08 18.06 0.20
N ARG A 35 7.10 18.36 -0.59
CA ARG A 35 7.73 17.36 -1.47
C ARG A 35 8.23 16.06 -0.77
N ASN A 36 8.65 16.13 0.49
CA ASN A 36 9.18 14.97 1.23
C ASN A 36 8.11 14.19 2.00
N ASP A 37 7.08 14.86 2.54
CA ASP A 37 6.00 14.26 3.35
C ASP A 37 4.66 14.18 2.58
N PHE A 38 4.56 14.85 1.43
CA PHE A 38 3.36 15.07 0.61
C PHE A 38 3.47 14.37 -0.73
N PHE A 39 2.79 13.23 -0.76
CA PHE A 39 2.31 12.41 -1.86
C PHE A 39 2.94 12.53 -3.27
N GLN A 40 3.34 11.40 -3.85
CA GLN A 40 3.50 11.19 -5.30
C GLN A 40 2.28 11.69 -6.11
N SER A 41 1.10 11.69 -5.49
CA SER A 41 -0.15 12.30 -5.92
C SER A 41 -0.20 13.85 -6.07
N TYR A 42 0.91 14.54 -5.82
CA TYR A 42 0.98 15.99 -5.55
C TYR A 42 0.39 16.93 -6.60
N LEU A 43 0.58 16.64 -7.90
CA LEU A 43 0.21 17.59 -8.97
C LEU A 43 -1.29 17.87 -9.00
N TYR A 44 -2.12 16.84 -8.83
CA TYR A 44 -3.58 17.00 -8.86
C TYR A 44 -4.06 17.88 -7.70
N LEU A 45 -3.54 17.67 -6.49
CA LEU A 45 -3.98 18.41 -5.31
C LEU A 45 -3.55 19.88 -5.37
N LEU A 46 -2.35 20.17 -5.87
CA LEU A 46 -1.91 21.55 -6.11
C LEU A 46 -2.83 22.32 -7.04
N GLU A 47 -3.28 21.68 -8.12
CA GLU A 47 -4.11 22.34 -9.12
C GLU A 47 -5.49 22.70 -8.59
N LYS A 48 -6.02 21.91 -7.65
CA LYS A 48 -7.39 22.06 -7.14
C LYS A 48 -7.47 22.81 -5.81
N ILE A 49 -6.40 22.86 -5.03
CA ILE A 49 -6.41 23.39 -3.66
C ILE A 49 -5.25 24.38 -3.46
N PRO A 50 -5.49 25.58 -2.88
CA PRO A 50 -4.41 26.52 -2.55
C PRO A 50 -3.36 25.87 -1.65
N LEU A 51 -2.07 26.08 -1.94
CA LEU A 51 -0.93 25.47 -1.23
C LEU A 51 -1.01 25.57 0.30
N VAL A 52 -1.46 26.71 0.82
CA VAL A 52 -1.60 26.93 2.28
C VAL A 52 -2.70 26.05 2.88
N LYS A 53 -3.86 25.97 2.20
CA LYS A 53 -4.97 25.09 2.60
C LYS A 53 -4.54 23.63 2.50
N LEU A 54 -3.78 23.30 1.47
CA LEU A 54 -3.25 21.98 1.22
C LEU A 54 -2.35 21.52 2.38
N TYR A 55 -1.37 22.32 2.80
CA TYR A 55 -0.53 22.02 3.97
C TYR A 55 -1.33 21.83 5.26
N ALA A 56 -2.30 22.71 5.53
CA ALA A 56 -3.16 22.63 6.70
C ALA A 56 -3.92 21.29 6.80
N LEU A 57 -4.23 20.67 5.67
CA LEU A 57 -5.04 19.45 5.61
C LEU A 57 -4.23 18.17 5.75
N THR A 58 -3.01 18.14 5.23
CA THR A 58 -2.29 16.88 5.00
C THR A 58 -0.87 16.86 5.58
N SER A 59 -0.39 17.97 6.13
CA SER A 59 0.97 18.04 6.71
C SER A 59 1.05 18.92 7.96
N GLN A 60 0.01 19.68 8.28
CA GLN A 60 -0.03 20.46 9.50
C GLN A 60 -0.05 19.53 10.70
N VAL A 61 0.85 19.82 11.64
CA VAL A 61 0.94 19.15 12.93
C VAL A 61 0.52 20.16 14.00
N ILE A 62 -0.49 19.81 14.80
CA ILE A 62 -0.94 20.61 15.95
C ILE A 62 -0.82 19.71 17.17
N ASN A 63 -0.12 20.19 18.22
CA ASN A 63 0.13 19.42 19.44
C ASN A 63 0.77 18.04 19.20
N GLY A 64 1.63 17.93 18.18
CA GLY A 64 2.30 16.68 17.82
C GLY A 64 1.49 15.75 16.93
N GLU A 65 0.22 16.07 16.64
CA GLU A 65 -0.67 15.24 15.82
C GLU A 65 -0.86 15.84 14.42
N MET A 66 -0.63 15.04 13.39
CA MET A 66 -0.88 15.44 12.00
C MET A 66 -2.40 15.52 11.77
N GLN A 67 -2.86 16.68 11.32
CA GLN A 67 -4.29 16.99 11.21
C GLN A 67 -5.05 16.07 10.25
N PHE A 68 -4.37 15.51 9.25
CA PHE A 68 -4.91 14.48 8.35
C PHE A 68 -5.45 13.27 9.13
N TYR A 69 -4.63 12.72 10.02
CA TYR A 69 -4.99 11.57 10.85
C TYR A 69 -5.99 11.95 11.95
N ALA A 70 -5.79 13.10 12.59
CA ALA A 70 -6.68 13.58 13.65
C ALA A 70 -8.14 13.73 13.14
N ARG A 71 -8.31 14.31 11.95
CA ARG A 71 -9.63 14.53 11.34
C ARG A 71 -10.29 13.22 10.92
N ALA A 72 -9.54 12.30 10.33
CA ALA A 72 -10.07 10.96 10.01
C ALA A 72 -10.55 10.24 11.29
N LYS A 73 -9.77 10.31 12.37
CA LYS A 73 -10.16 9.75 13.67
C LYS A 73 -11.43 10.40 14.22
N LEU A 74 -11.54 11.73 14.18
CA LEU A 74 -12.75 12.46 14.59
C LEU A 74 -13.97 12.06 13.75
N PHE A 75 -13.80 11.85 12.45
CA PHE A 75 -14.89 11.38 11.59
C PHE A 75 -15.40 10.01 12.05
N TYR A 76 -14.51 9.03 12.23
CA TYR A 76 -14.92 7.67 12.62
C TYR A 76 -15.40 7.55 14.07
N GLN A 77 -15.15 8.54 14.94
CA GLN A 77 -15.76 8.59 16.28
C GLN A 77 -17.28 8.73 16.23
N GLU A 78 -17.80 9.40 15.19
CA GLU A 78 -19.24 9.64 15.00
C GLU A 78 -19.90 8.58 14.10
N VAL A 79 -19.11 7.70 13.48
CA VAL A 79 -19.63 6.62 12.63
C VAL A 79 -20.15 5.48 13.51
N PRO A 80 -21.40 5.02 13.33
CA PRO A 80 -21.93 3.88 14.07
C PRO A 80 -21.12 2.60 13.82
N ALA A 81 -20.94 1.78 14.86
CA ALA A 81 -20.29 0.47 14.77
C ALA A 81 -21.23 -0.58 14.15
N THR A 82 -21.66 -0.38 12.90
CA THR A 82 -22.55 -1.29 12.16
C THR A 82 -22.03 -1.53 10.73
N GLU A 83 -22.57 -2.51 10.01
CA GLU A 83 -22.20 -2.71 8.60
C GLU A 83 -22.52 -1.47 7.75
N GLU A 84 -23.63 -0.78 8.03
CA GLU A 84 -24.00 0.48 7.39
C GLU A 84 -22.96 1.56 7.68
N GLY A 85 -22.50 1.69 8.93
CA GLY A 85 -21.42 2.63 9.26
C GLY A 85 -20.12 2.34 8.50
N MET A 86 -19.75 1.06 8.36
CA MET A 86 -18.55 0.66 7.61
C MET A 86 -18.68 0.88 6.10
N MET A 87 -19.90 0.83 5.56
CA MET A 87 -20.18 1.00 4.13
C MET A 87 -20.60 2.44 3.78
N GLY A 88 -20.76 3.31 4.77
CA GLY A 88 -21.34 4.65 4.58
C GLY A 88 -22.73 4.57 3.94
N ASN A 89 -22.94 5.38 2.90
CA ASN A 89 -24.22 5.44 2.18
C ASN A 89 -24.41 4.30 1.15
N PHE A 90 -23.62 3.22 1.22
CA PHE A 90 -23.51 2.20 0.16
C PHE A 90 -23.64 0.76 0.69
N ILE A 91 -24.46 0.53 1.72
CA ILE A 91 -24.65 -0.80 2.34
C ILE A 91 -25.07 -1.86 1.32
N GLU A 92 -25.87 -1.50 0.33
CA GLU A 92 -26.30 -2.36 -0.77
C GLU A 92 -25.14 -2.92 -1.60
N LEU A 93 -23.98 -2.26 -1.58
CA LEU A 93 -22.77 -2.68 -2.28
C LEU A 93 -21.94 -3.70 -1.47
N SER A 94 -22.29 -3.97 -0.21
CA SER A 94 -21.57 -4.91 0.65
C SER A 94 -21.57 -6.34 0.07
N ASN A 95 -22.71 -6.81 -0.46
CA ASN A 95 -22.81 -8.15 -1.02
C ASN A 95 -21.98 -8.33 -2.31
N PRO A 96 -22.10 -7.47 -3.34
CA PRO A 96 -21.22 -7.52 -4.51
C PRO A 96 -19.73 -7.40 -4.15
N ASP A 97 -19.39 -6.57 -3.16
CA ASP A 97 -18.03 -6.45 -2.64
C ASP A 97 -17.50 -7.79 -2.08
N ILE A 98 -18.26 -8.43 -1.18
CA ILE A 98 -17.89 -9.69 -0.53
C ILE A 98 -17.72 -10.81 -1.57
N GLN A 99 -18.65 -10.90 -2.53
CA GLN A 99 -18.61 -11.93 -3.57
C GLN A 99 -17.34 -11.82 -4.42
N ALA A 100 -17.07 -10.62 -4.94
CA ALA A 100 -15.87 -10.37 -5.74
C ALA A 100 -14.59 -10.61 -4.94
N SER A 101 -14.55 -10.21 -3.66
CA SER A 101 -13.41 -10.45 -2.76
C SER A 101 -13.13 -11.95 -2.57
N ARG A 102 -14.18 -12.76 -2.34
CA ARG A 102 -14.04 -14.22 -2.20
C ARG A 102 -13.52 -14.87 -3.48
N GLU A 103 -14.04 -14.46 -4.63
CA GLU A 103 -13.60 -14.97 -5.93
C GLU A 103 -12.16 -14.59 -6.25
N PHE A 104 -11.78 -13.34 -5.95
CA PHE A 104 -10.42 -12.88 -6.13
C PHE A 104 -9.45 -13.65 -5.22
N LEU A 105 -9.76 -13.77 -3.92
CA LEU A 105 -8.92 -14.45 -2.94
C LEU A 105 -8.65 -15.91 -3.30
N ARG A 106 -9.67 -16.66 -3.74
CA ARG A 106 -9.55 -18.07 -4.14
C ARG A 106 -8.51 -18.34 -5.24
N LYS A 107 -8.17 -17.33 -6.05
CA LYS A 107 -7.15 -17.45 -7.10
C LYS A 107 -5.73 -17.57 -6.52
N PHE A 108 -5.52 -17.09 -5.29
CA PHE A 108 -4.18 -16.90 -4.72
C PHE A 108 -3.91 -17.67 -3.43
N VAL A 109 -4.89 -18.41 -2.89
CA VAL A 109 -4.75 -19.24 -1.68
C VAL A 109 -5.02 -20.72 -1.98
N GLY A 110 -4.54 -21.63 -1.11
CA GLY A 110 -4.98 -23.02 -1.08
C GLY A 110 -4.55 -23.85 -2.30
N GLY A 111 -3.24 -23.93 -2.55
CA GLY A 111 -2.68 -24.75 -3.63
C GLY A 111 -1.15 -24.64 -3.72
N PRO A 112 -0.49 -25.44 -4.59
CA PRO A 112 0.96 -25.40 -4.73
C PRO A 112 1.44 -24.03 -5.22
N GLY A 113 2.41 -23.44 -4.51
CA GLY A 113 2.96 -22.12 -4.80
C GLY A 113 2.02 -20.95 -4.54
N ARG A 114 0.89 -21.18 -3.85
CA ARG A 114 -0.08 -20.16 -3.41
C ARG A 114 0.08 -19.89 -1.91
N ALA A 115 -0.54 -18.81 -1.44
CA ALA A 115 -0.58 -18.52 -0.01
C ALA A 115 -1.30 -19.64 0.76
N GLY A 116 -0.87 -19.87 2.00
CA GLY A 116 -1.53 -20.77 2.92
C GLY A 116 -2.89 -20.25 3.37
N THR A 117 -3.52 -20.98 4.28
CA THR A 117 -4.84 -20.66 4.83
C THR A 117 -4.86 -20.76 6.35
N ASP A 118 -3.73 -20.52 7.02
CA ASP A 118 -3.70 -20.60 8.48
C ASP A 118 -4.11 -19.27 9.10
N CYS A 119 -3.41 -18.17 8.81
CA CYS A 119 -3.60 -16.90 9.51
C CYS A 119 -3.73 -15.73 8.54
N ALA A 120 -4.75 -14.90 8.76
CA ALA A 120 -4.92 -13.63 8.04
C ALA A 120 -4.94 -12.41 8.98
N LEU A 121 -4.54 -11.26 8.47
CA LEU A 121 -4.68 -9.97 9.13
C LEU A 121 -5.69 -9.10 8.37
N ASP A 122 -6.68 -8.55 9.05
CA ASP A 122 -7.66 -7.59 8.52
C ASP A 122 -7.25 -6.17 8.97
N CYS A 123 -6.77 -5.35 8.04
CA CYS A 123 -6.25 -4.01 8.31
C CYS A 123 -7.30 -2.93 8.03
N GLY A 124 -7.50 -2.02 8.98
CA GLY A 124 -8.65 -1.10 8.94
C GLY A 124 -9.95 -1.88 9.06
N SER A 125 -9.96 -2.86 9.97
CA SER A 125 -10.99 -3.90 10.01
C SER A 125 -12.37 -3.35 10.34
N GLY A 126 -12.45 -2.19 11.00
CA GLY A 126 -13.65 -1.70 11.65
C GLY A 126 -14.23 -2.79 12.56
N ILE A 127 -15.52 -3.06 12.42
CA ILE A 127 -16.21 -4.13 13.17
C ILE A 127 -15.89 -5.55 12.66
N GLY A 128 -15.03 -5.71 11.65
CA GLY A 128 -14.66 -7.01 11.09
C GLY A 128 -15.61 -7.53 10.01
N ARG A 129 -16.24 -6.66 9.21
CA ARG A 129 -17.13 -7.07 8.09
C ARG A 129 -16.40 -8.00 7.11
N VAL A 130 -15.18 -7.64 6.72
CA VAL A 130 -14.32 -8.44 5.84
C VAL A 130 -13.88 -9.71 6.55
N SER A 131 -13.44 -9.62 7.80
CA SER A 131 -13.15 -10.79 8.64
C SER A 131 -14.30 -11.81 8.65
N LYS A 132 -15.53 -11.39 8.92
CA LYS A 132 -16.72 -12.27 9.00
C LYS A 132 -17.00 -12.98 7.69
N HIS A 133 -17.05 -12.21 6.62
CA HIS A 133 -17.60 -12.65 5.36
C HIS A 133 -16.55 -13.16 4.39
N VAL A 134 -15.30 -12.69 4.43
CA VAL A 134 -14.25 -13.07 3.48
C VAL A 134 -13.20 -13.97 4.14
N LEU A 135 -12.65 -13.58 5.29
CA LEU A 135 -11.45 -14.22 5.84
C LEU A 135 -11.75 -15.44 6.73
N LEU A 136 -12.61 -15.33 7.74
CA LEU A 136 -12.94 -16.42 8.67
C LEU A 136 -13.50 -17.71 8.01
N PRO A 137 -14.19 -17.66 6.85
CA PRO A 137 -14.54 -18.86 6.10
C PRO A 137 -13.35 -19.60 5.46
N VAL A 138 -12.20 -18.95 5.30
CA VAL A 138 -11.02 -19.47 4.59
C VAL A 138 -9.86 -19.77 5.52
N PHE A 139 -9.57 -18.88 6.48
CA PHE A 139 -8.41 -18.98 7.36
C PHE A 139 -8.74 -19.67 8.69
N ASN A 140 -7.76 -20.36 9.27
CA ASN A 140 -7.87 -20.99 10.60
C ASN A 140 -7.99 -19.95 11.71
N SER A 141 -7.23 -18.85 11.61
CA SER A 141 -7.36 -17.70 12.49
C SER A 141 -7.27 -16.36 11.74
N VAL A 142 -7.83 -15.32 12.35
CA VAL A 142 -7.77 -13.94 11.86
C VAL A 142 -7.37 -13.01 13.00
N GLU A 143 -6.48 -12.07 12.72
CA GLU A 143 -6.18 -10.93 13.59
C GLU A 143 -6.76 -9.65 12.97
N LEU A 144 -7.25 -8.74 13.80
CA LEU A 144 -7.82 -7.46 13.36
C LEU A 144 -6.91 -6.33 13.81
N VAL A 145 -6.73 -5.30 12.97
CA VAL A 145 -6.11 -4.05 13.37
C VAL A 145 -6.96 -2.87 12.91
N ASP A 146 -7.29 -1.99 13.83
CA ASP A 146 -8.03 -0.74 13.57
C ASP A 146 -7.62 0.36 14.55
N MET A 147 -7.77 1.62 14.17
CA MET A 147 -7.47 2.75 15.05
C MET A 147 -8.61 3.05 16.04
N MET A 148 -9.80 2.47 15.82
CA MET A 148 -11.02 2.76 16.57
C MET A 148 -11.32 1.65 17.57
N GLU A 149 -11.01 1.89 18.84
CA GLU A 149 -11.36 1.00 19.95
C GLU A 149 -12.86 0.62 19.99
N PRO A 150 -13.82 1.54 19.77
CA PRO A 150 -15.25 1.18 19.76
C PRO A 150 -15.61 0.16 18.67
N PHE A 151 -14.95 0.21 17.51
CA PHE A 151 -15.17 -0.77 16.44
C PHE A 151 -14.61 -2.14 16.78
N LEU A 152 -13.40 -2.19 17.36
CA LEU A 152 -12.81 -3.45 17.80
C LEU A 152 -13.58 -4.10 18.95
N LEU A 153 -14.16 -3.29 19.85
CA LEU A 153 -15.04 -3.79 20.91
C LEU A 153 -16.31 -4.40 20.31
N GLU A 154 -16.95 -3.71 19.35
CA GLU A 154 -18.13 -4.25 18.68
C GLU A 154 -17.81 -5.45 17.80
N ALA A 155 -16.59 -5.53 17.22
CA ALA A 155 -16.15 -6.69 16.47
C ALA A 155 -16.21 -7.98 17.29
N GLN A 156 -15.94 -7.92 18.60
CA GLN A 156 -16.07 -9.09 19.48
C GLN A 156 -17.51 -9.64 19.53
N ASN A 157 -18.51 -8.75 19.53
CA ASN A 157 -19.92 -9.12 19.48
C ASN A 157 -20.30 -9.61 18.08
N TYR A 158 -19.95 -8.83 17.05
CA TYR A 158 -20.32 -9.06 15.67
C TYR A 158 -19.72 -10.37 15.09
N LEU A 159 -18.53 -10.77 15.57
CA LEU A 159 -17.82 -11.99 15.17
C LEU A 159 -18.04 -13.17 16.11
N ARG A 160 -18.81 -13.04 17.19
CA ARG A 160 -18.95 -14.02 18.28
C ARG A 160 -19.19 -15.47 17.83
N VAL A 161 -19.97 -15.69 16.77
CA VAL A 161 -20.26 -17.06 16.24
C VAL A 161 -18.99 -17.78 15.78
N LYS A 162 -17.94 -17.04 15.43
CA LYS A 162 -16.62 -17.54 15.04
C LYS A 162 -15.51 -16.94 15.91
N GLY A 163 -15.86 -16.45 17.11
CA GLY A 163 -14.96 -15.68 17.98
C GLY A 163 -13.69 -16.46 18.36
N ASP A 164 -13.80 -17.78 18.51
CA ASP A 164 -12.66 -18.67 18.82
C ASP A 164 -11.57 -18.69 17.73
N LYS A 165 -11.88 -18.18 16.53
CA LYS A 165 -10.94 -18.05 15.40
C LYS A 165 -10.35 -16.64 15.27
N VAL A 166 -10.70 -15.71 16.16
CA VAL A 166 -10.11 -14.36 16.17
C VAL A 166 -9.02 -14.31 17.23
N ASP A 167 -7.76 -14.30 16.80
CA ASP A 167 -6.60 -14.45 17.69
C ASP A 167 -6.32 -13.16 18.48
N SER A 168 -6.50 -11.99 17.86
CA SER A 168 -6.13 -10.71 18.46
C SER A 168 -6.87 -9.52 17.83
N TYR A 169 -7.10 -8.50 18.65
CA TYR A 169 -7.63 -7.19 18.26
C TYR A 169 -6.58 -6.13 18.58
N HIS A 170 -5.97 -5.55 17.56
CA HIS A 170 -4.87 -4.59 17.67
C HIS A 170 -5.40 -3.16 17.50
N CYS A 171 -5.45 -2.37 18.57
CA CYS A 171 -5.92 -0.98 18.49
C CYS A 171 -4.77 -0.03 18.13
N TYR A 172 -4.45 0.08 16.83
CA TYR A 172 -3.37 0.91 16.31
C TYR A 172 -3.75 1.59 14.98
N GLY A 173 -3.27 2.81 14.79
CA GLY A 173 -3.19 3.38 13.44
C GLY A 173 -2.19 2.62 12.59
N LEU A 174 -2.50 2.37 11.31
CA LEU A 174 -1.64 1.56 10.44
C LEU A 174 -0.26 2.20 10.21
N GLN A 175 -0.15 3.53 10.32
CA GLN A 175 1.12 4.25 10.26
C GLN A 175 2.07 3.85 11.40
N GLU A 176 1.55 3.42 12.54
CA GLU A 176 2.29 3.00 13.74
C GLU A 176 2.31 1.46 13.92
N PHE A 177 1.42 0.73 13.25
CA PHE A 177 1.33 -0.72 13.38
C PHE A 177 2.43 -1.46 12.62
N THR A 178 3.02 -2.47 13.27
CA THR A 178 4.00 -3.39 12.66
C THR A 178 3.47 -4.82 12.73
N PRO A 179 3.05 -5.41 11.60
CA PRO A 179 2.63 -6.81 11.56
C PRO A 179 3.77 -7.74 12.01
N SER A 180 3.45 -8.75 12.83
CA SER A 180 4.42 -9.74 13.29
C SER A 180 5.13 -10.42 12.12
N SER A 181 6.46 -10.44 12.13
CA SER A 181 7.28 -10.99 11.04
C SER A 181 6.94 -12.44 10.74
N GLY A 182 6.71 -12.78 9.48
CA GLY A 182 6.45 -14.15 9.03
C GLY A 182 5.16 -14.79 9.58
N ARG A 183 4.19 -14.00 10.05
CA ARG A 183 2.97 -14.49 10.72
C ARG A 183 1.83 -14.81 9.77
N TYR A 184 1.65 -14.03 8.70
CA TYR A 184 0.40 -14.01 7.95
C TYR A 184 0.52 -14.67 6.58
N ASP A 185 -0.45 -15.53 6.25
CA ASP A 185 -0.64 -16.05 4.89
C ASP A 185 -1.27 -14.96 4.00
N VAL A 186 -2.20 -14.18 4.54
CA VAL A 186 -2.81 -13.04 3.86
C VAL A 186 -2.89 -11.83 4.78
N ILE A 187 -2.46 -10.68 4.29
CA ILE A 187 -2.75 -9.38 4.89
C ILE A 187 -3.75 -8.66 3.98
N TRP A 188 -4.96 -8.41 4.48
CA TRP A 188 -6.04 -7.76 3.75
C TRP A 188 -6.13 -6.29 4.15
N ILE A 189 -6.09 -5.39 3.16
CA ILE A 189 -6.15 -3.94 3.36
C ILE A 189 -7.30 -3.43 2.49
N GLN A 190 -8.43 -3.06 3.09
CA GLN A 190 -9.60 -2.62 2.34
C GLN A 190 -10.13 -1.27 2.82
N TRP A 191 -10.31 -0.33 1.89
CA TRP A 191 -10.85 1.03 2.14
C TRP A 191 -10.19 1.77 3.31
N VAL A 192 -8.88 1.57 3.47
CA VAL A 192 -8.09 2.22 4.53
C VAL A 192 -6.78 2.79 3.99
N SER A 193 -6.35 2.42 2.78
CA SER A 193 -5.08 2.92 2.24
C SER A 193 -5.14 4.42 1.93
N GLY A 194 -6.35 4.92 1.64
CA GLY A 194 -6.63 6.36 1.49
C GLY A 194 -6.46 7.16 2.77
N HIS A 195 -6.50 6.52 3.94
CA HIS A 195 -6.28 7.16 5.24
C HIS A 195 -4.82 7.22 5.64
N LEU A 196 -3.88 6.76 4.80
CA LEU A 196 -2.44 6.86 5.02
C LEU A 196 -1.81 7.87 4.08
N THR A 197 -0.81 8.61 4.55
CA THR A 197 0.06 9.38 3.65
C THR A 197 0.80 8.44 2.69
N ASP A 198 1.32 8.93 1.56
CA ASP A 198 2.12 8.07 0.67
C ASP A 198 3.37 7.50 1.35
N LYS A 199 3.99 8.29 2.22
CA LYS A 199 5.14 7.89 3.00
C LYS A 199 4.78 6.77 3.95
N ASP A 200 3.67 6.91 4.65
CA ASP A 200 3.21 5.94 5.65
C ASP A 200 2.61 4.70 4.98
N LEU A 201 1.91 4.83 3.85
CA LEU A 201 1.46 3.69 3.05
C LEU A 201 2.64 2.88 2.50
N LEU A 202 3.66 3.54 1.95
CA LEU A 202 4.88 2.87 1.49
C LEU A 202 5.60 2.16 2.64
N ALA A 203 5.74 2.83 3.79
CA ALA A 203 6.37 2.25 4.97
C ALA A 203 5.55 1.07 5.50
N PHE A 204 4.22 1.21 5.60
CA PHE A 204 3.31 0.17 6.05
C PHE A 204 3.33 -1.05 5.12
N LEU A 205 3.24 -0.86 3.80
CA LEU A 205 3.37 -1.95 2.83
C LEU A 205 4.71 -2.68 2.95
N SER A 206 5.79 -1.96 3.26
CA SER A 206 7.11 -2.56 3.52
C SER A 206 7.10 -3.42 4.79
N ARG A 207 6.42 -2.98 5.85
CA ARG A 207 6.24 -3.78 7.08
C ARG A 207 5.31 -4.97 6.86
N CYS A 208 4.23 -4.81 6.10
CA CYS A 208 3.35 -5.91 5.70
C CYS A 208 4.12 -6.98 4.93
N ARG A 209 4.99 -6.59 3.99
CA ARG A 209 5.88 -7.51 3.27
C ARG A 209 6.66 -8.39 4.24
N ASP A 210 7.22 -7.82 5.30
CA ASP A 210 8.01 -8.54 6.30
C ASP A 210 7.11 -9.43 7.20
N GLY A 211 5.86 -9.03 7.42
CA GLY A 211 4.83 -9.82 8.10
C GLY A 211 4.35 -11.08 7.36
N LEU A 212 4.61 -11.19 6.04
CA LEU A 212 4.17 -12.34 5.25
C LEU A 212 4.97 -13.62 5.56
N LYS A 213 4.26 -14.74 5.66
CA LYS A 213 4.82 -16.10 5.54
C LYS A 213 5.41 -16.35 4.15
N GLU A 214 6.05 -17.50 3.99
CA GLU A 214 6.42 -18.00 2.66
C GLU A 214 5.17 -18.12 1.77
N ASN A 215 5.27 -17.65 0.52
CA ASN A 215 4.16 -17.53 -0.44
C ASN A 215 2.98 -16.65 0.00
N GLY A 216 3.05 -16.01 1.16
CA GLY A 216 2.02 -15.09 1.63
C GLY A 216 1.82 -13.91 0.69
N ILE A 217 0.64 -13.31 0.75
CA ILE A 217 0.26 -12.17 -0.08
C ILE A 217 -0.33 -11.03 0.74
N VAL A 218 -0.17 -9.81 0.24
CA VAL A 218 -1.03 -8.68 0.63
C VAL A 218 -2.14 -8.57 -0.40
N VAL A 219 -3.39 -8.41 0.02
CA VAL A 219 -4.47 -8.00 -0.87
C VAL A 219 -4.86 -6.57 -0.51
N LEU A 220 -4.70 -5.68 -1.48
CA LEU A 220 -5.14 -4.29 -1.37
C LEU A 220 -6.41 -4.10 -2.19
N LYS A 221 -7.51 -3.70 -1.56
CA LYS A 221 -8.79 -3.42 -2.21
C LYS A 221 -9.25 -2.01 -1.87
N ASP A 222 -9.24 -1.08 -2.83
CA ASP A 222 -9.56 0.31 -2.53
C ASP A 222 -10.18 1.05 -3.72
N ASN A 223 -10.72 2.23 -3.45
CA ASN A 223 -11.13 3.20 -4.46
C ASN A 223 -9.89 3.65 -5.25
N VAL A 224 -10.02 3.72 -6.57
CA VAL A 224 -8.95 4.16 -7.47
C VAL A 224 -9.48 5.28 -8.35
N ALA A 225 -8.83 6.45 -8.26
CA ALA A 225 -9.18 7.61 -9.06
C ALA A 225 -8.92 7.33 -10.54
N ARG A 226 -9.68 7.97 -11.42
CA ARG A 226 -9.45 7.90 -12.87
C ARG A 226 -8.09 8.49 -13.25
N GLU A 227 -7.69 9.55 -12.55
CA GLU A 227 -6.42 10.25 -12.77
C GLU A 227 -6.02 11.00 -11.50
N GLY A 228 -4.72 11.01 -11.20
CA GLY A 228 -4.14 11.76 -10.11
C GLY A 228 -4.59 11.27 -8.74
N CYS A 229 -5.01 12.20 -7.89
CA CYS A 229 -5.35 11.86 -6.53
C CYS A 229 -6.30 12.87 -5.92
N VAL A 230 -7.45 12.39 -5.46
CA VAL A 230 -8.54 13.23 -4.98
C VAL A 230 -8.55 13.18 -3.46
N LEU A 231 -8.55 14.34 -2.80
CA LEU A 231 -8.74 14.46 -1.36
C LEU A 231 -10.23 14.58 -1.06
N ASP A 232 -10.74 13.74 -0.17
CA ASP A 232 -12.03 13.92 0.47
C ASP A 232 -11.84 14.66 1.80
N LEU A 233 -12.56 15.76 1.97
CA LEU A 233 -12.49 16.60 3.16
C LEU A 233 -13.44 16.14 4.26
N ALA A 234 -14.43 15.32 3.94
CA ALA A 234 -15.45 14.87 4.88
C ALA A 234 -14.86 13.84 5.86
N ASP A 235 -14.19 12.81 5.34
CA ASP A 235 -13.55 11.76 6.12
C ASP A 235 -12.02 11.90 6.22
N SER A 236 -11.46 12.93 5.59
CA SER A 236 -10.03 13.20 5.55
C SER A 236 -9.20 12.06 4.92
N SER A 237 -9.66 11.54 3.79
CA SER A 237 -9.01 10.47 3.02
C SER A 237 -8.53 10.92 1.63
N VAL A 238 -7.63 10.16 1.01
CA VAL A 238 -7.24 10.36 -0.39
C VAL A 238 -7.54 9.15 -1.26
N THR A 239 -8.04 9.40 -2.47
CA THR A 239 -8.26 8.38 -3.50
C THR A 239 -7.22 8.55 -4.60
N ARG A 240 -6.32 7.57 -4.77
CA ARG A 240 -5.19 7.63 -5.72
C ARG A 240 -5.51 6.94 -7.03
N ASP A 241 -4.89 7.37 -8.11
CA ASP A 241 -4.92 6.61 -9.36
C ASP A 241 -4.07 5.34 -9.29
N LEU A 242 -4.26 4.48 -10.29
CA LEU A 242 -3.64 3.16 -10.32
C LEU A 242 -2.12 3.25 -10.47
N ASP A 243 -1.62 4.22 -11.24
CA ASP A 243 -0.19 4.40 -11.50
C ASP A 243 0.57 4.83 -10.24
N THR A 244 0.00 5.77 -9.48
CA THR A 244 0.54 6.19 -8.19
C THR A 244 0.55 5.02 -7.21
N LEU A 245 -0.55 4.26 -7.13
CA LEU A 245 -0.64 3.13 -6.23
C LEU A 245 0.38 2.04 -6.57
N GLN A 246 0.53 1.69 -7.85
CA GLN A 246 1.54 0.74 -8.31
C GLN A 246 2.97 1.24 -8.08
N SER A 247 3.21 2.54 -8.19
CA SER A 247 4.51 3.15 -7.88
C SER A 247 4.88 2.95 -6.40
N LEU A 248 3.94 3.18 -5.48
CA LEU A 248 4.13 2.96 -4.04
C LEU A 248 4.38 1.48 -3.71
N ILE A 249 3.57 0.58 -4.28
CA ILE A 249 3.71 -0.88 -4.13
C ILE A 249 5.10 -1.35 -4.59
N ARG A 250 5.54 -0.92 -5.77
CA ARG A 250 6.86 -1.30 -6.30
C ARG A 250 7.99 -0.80 -5.39
N ARG A 251 7.87 0.43 -4.88
CA ARG A 251 8.87 1.04 -4.00
C ARG A 251 8.91 0.40 -2.60
N SER A 252 7.82 -0.24 -2.16
CA SER A 252 7.80 -1.00 -0.89
C SER A 252 8.46 -2.39 -1.01
N GLY A 253 8.96 -2.76 -2.20
CA GLY A 253 9.52 -4.08 -2.47
C GLY A 253 8.47 -5.18 -2.66
N LEU A 254 7.22 -4.79 -2.95
CA LEU A 254 6.16 -5.70 -3.38
C LEU A 254 6.02 -5.67 -4.91
N ALA A 255 5.52 -6.76 -5.47
CA ALA A 255 5.18 -6.91 -6.87
C ALA A 255 3.71 -7.34 -7.02
N VAL A 256 3.02 -6.80 -8.03
CA VAL A 256 1.64 -7.16 -8.34
C VAL A 256 1.60 -8.54 -9.00
N LEU A 257 0.90 -9.48 -8.38
CA LEU A 257 0.63 -10.82 -8.91
C LEU A 257 -0.60 -10.87 -9.80
N GLY A 258 -1.60 -10.07 -9.47
CA GLY A 258 -2.84 -10.00 -10.20
C GLY A 258 -3.63 -8.77 -9.79
N ARG A 259 -4.47 -8.30 -10.71
CA ARG A 259 -5.38 -7.18 -10.49
C ARG A 259 -6.77 -7.53 -11.02
N GLN A 260 -7.80 -7.03 -10.36
CA GLN A 260 -9.17 -7.17 -10.81
C GLN A 260 -9.95 -5.91 -10.40
N GLN A 261 -10.69 -5.33 -11.34
CA GLN A 261 -11.64 -4.27 -11.04
C GLN A 261 -12.90 -4.89 -10.42
N GLN A 262 -13.51 -4.20 -9.45
CA GLN A 262 -14.79 -4.59 -8.87
C GLN A 262 -15.90 -4.46 -9.90
N ASP A 263 -16.65 -5.53 -10.09
CA ASP A 263 -17.84 -5.55 -10.94
C ASP A 263 -19.12 -5.38 -10.08
N GLY A 264 -20.24 -5.04 -10.73
CA GLY A 264 -21.55 -4.96 -10.07
C GLY A 264 -21.76 -3.73 -9.19
N PHE A 265 -20.85 -2.75 -9.23
CA PHE A 265 -21.06 -1.43 -8.63
C PHE A 265 -21.69 -0.47 -9.65
N PRO A 266 -22.51 0.51 -9.22
CA PRO A 266 -23.03 1.55 -10.10
C PRO A 266 -21.92 2.34 -10.81
N GLU A 267 -22.15 2.74 -12.06
CA GLU A 267 -21.14 3.48 -12.86
C GLU A 267 -20.76 4.85 -12.26
N GLN A 268 -21.61 5.39 -11.38
CA GLN A 268 -21.37 6.65 -10.67
C GLN A 268 -20.37 6.49 -9.52
N CYS A 269 -20.17 5.27 -9.02
CA CYS A 269 -19.18 5.01 -7.98
C CYS A 269 -17.76 5.18 -8.53
N VAL A 270 -16.84 5.59 -7.67
CA VAL A 270 -15.41 5.54 -8.00
C VAL A 270 -15.03 4.08 -8.25
N PRO A 271 -14.25 3.77 -9.31
CA PRO A 271 -13.80 2.40 -9.57
C PRO A 271 -13.07 1.81 -8.36
N VAL A 272 -13.44 0.61 -7.95
CA VAL A 272 -12.72 -0.14 -6.91
C VAL A 272 -11.83 -1.18 -7.57
N TRP A 273 -10.60 -1.31 -7.10
CA TRP A 273 -9.64 -2.31 -7.60
C TRP A 273 -9.13 -3.20 -6.48
N MET A 274 -8.92 -4.47 -6.81
CA MET A 274 -8.23 -5.47 -5.99
C MET A 274 -6.86 -5.76 -6.60
N LEU A 275 -5.82 -5.70 -5.79
CA LEU A 275 -4.44 -6.00 -6.16
C LEU A 275 -3.91 -7.08 -5.21
N ALA A 276 -3.49 -8.22 -5.76
CA ALA A 276 -2.76 -9.25 -5.02
C ALA A 276 -1.26 -8.96 -5.15
N LEU A 277 -0.56 -8.84 -4.03
CA LEU A 277 0.82 -8.38 -3.95
C LEU A 277 1.67 -9.42 -3.23
N ARG A 278 2.92 -9.57 -3.67
CA ARG A 278 3.90 -10.49 -3.07
C ARG A 278 5.27 -9.84 -2.96
N ARG A 279 6.10 -10.35 -2.05
CA ARG A 279 7.56 -10.06 -2.00
C ARG A 279 8.19 -10.11 -3.40
N ALA A 280 8.76 -9.00 -3.85
CA ALA A 280 9.52 -8.98 -5.10
C ALA A 280 10.75 -9.91 -4.96
N GLY A 281 10.94 -10.81 -5.92
CA GLY A 281 12.08 -11.74 -5.95
C GLY A 281 11.92 -13.08 -5.22
N GLY A 282 10.74 -13.41 -4.70
CA GLY A 282 10.46 -14.78 -4.21
C GLY A 282 10.31 -15.79 -5.36
N PRO A 283 10.50 -17.12 -5.11
CA PRO A 283 10.30 -18.13 -6.15
C PRO A 283 8.87 -18.03 -6.72
N GLY A 284 8.77 -17.74 -8.00
CA GLY A 284 7.49 -17.72 -8.72
C GLY A 284 6.86 -19.11 -8.75
N PRO A 285 5.52 -19.26 -8.74
CA PRO A 285 4.93 -20.50 -9.23
C PRO A 285 5.33 -20.61 -10.70
N GLY A 286 5.95 -21.73 -11.07
CA GLY A 286 6.62 -21.94 -12.35
C GLY A 286 5.79 -21.47 -13.55
N GLY A 287 6.15 -20.30 -14.07
CA GLY A 287 5.75 -19.82 -15.38
C GLY A 287 6.95 -19.95 -16.31
N LEU A 288 6.76 -20.73 -17.38
CA LEU A 288 7.67 -21.00 -18.49
C LEU A 288 8.68 -19.84 -18.72
N GLY A 289 9.93 -20.08 -18.35
CA GLY A 289 11.03 -19.17 -18.66
C GLY A 289 11.27 -19.11 -20.17
N PRO A 290 11.73 -17.97 -20.70
CA PRO A 290 12.22 -17.92 -22.06
C PRO A 290 13.47 -18.79 -22.14
N GLU A 291 13.48 -19.65 -23.17
CA GLU A 291 14.58 -20.54 -23.50
C GLU A 291 15.93 -19.82 -23.45
N SER A 292 16.86 -20.47 -22.78
CA SER A 292 18.28 -20.21 -22.83
C SER A 292 18.80 -20.30 -24.28
N ARG A 293 19.02 -19.16 -24.93
CA ARG A 293 19.94 -19.09 -26.07
C ARG A 293 21.38 -18.91 -25.57
N THR A 294 22.02 -20.06 -25.45
CA THR A 294 23.44 -20.35 -25.74
C THR A 294 24.31 -19.21 -26.31
N GLY A 295 25.47 -19.00 -25.67
CA GLY A 295 26.77 -19.11 -26.37
C GLY A 295 27.43 -17.87 -26.97
N CYS A 296 28.15 -17.13 -26.12
CA CYS A 296 29.53 -16.63 -26.26
C CYS A 296 30.15 -16.44 -27.67
N LEU A 297 30.72 -15.25 -27.93
CA LEU A 297 31.96 -15.05 -28.70
C LEU A 297 32.47 -13.61 -28.54
N SER A 298 33.48 -13.40 -27.68
CA SER A 298 34.66 -12.56 -27.94
C SER A 298 35.35 -12.21 -26.61
N CYS A 299 36.54 -12.78 -26.39
CA CYS A 299 37.71 -12.16 -25.76
C CYS A 299 38.71 -13.24 -25.33
N ARG A 300 39.56 -13.70 -26.26
CA ARG A 300 40.92 -14.20 -25.96
C ARG A 300 41.80 -14.17 -27.22
N ARG A 301 42.71 -13.20 -27.29
CA ARG A 301 44.13 -13.25 -27.73
C ARG A 301 44.77 -12.04 -27.03
N GLU A 302 45.83 -12.18 -26.25
CA GLU A 302 47.25 -12.33 -26.65
C GLU A 302 48.03 -13.17 -25.61
N GLN A 303 48.79 -14.20 -26.04
CA GLN A 303 50.28 -14.30 -26.06
C GLN A 303 50.97 -14.09 -24.68
N GLY A 304 51.90 -14.92 -24.19
CA GLY A 304 52.63 -16.07 -24.73
C GLY A 304 53.58 -16.67 -23.67
N ASP A 305 54.26 -17.76 -24.05
CA ASP A 305 55.39 -18.48 -23.41
C ASP A 305 55.24 -18.99 -21.96
N GLY A 306 55.56 -20.22 -21.59
CA GLY A 306 56.34 -21.27 -22.24
C GLY A 306 57.33 -21.84 -21.21
N ALA A 307 57.05 -23.02 -20.62
CA ALA A 307 58.08 -23.91 -20.07
C ALA A 307 57.49 -25.25 -19.59
N ARG A 308 58.10 -26.31 -20.10
CA ARG A 308 57.93 -27.73 -19.77
C ARG A 308 58.48 -28.06 -18.37
N ARG A 309 57.89 -29.06 -17.69
CA ARG A 309 58.55 -30.32 -17.21
C ARG A 309 57.58 -31.12 -16.32
N VAL A 310 57.21 -32.33 -16.74
CA VAL A 310 57.78 -33.65 -16.38
C VAL A 310 57.19 -34.21 -15.06
N THR A 311 56.54 -35.35 -15.26
CA THR A 311 56.10 -36.44 -14.38
C THR A 311 56.87 -36.67 -13.08
N GLU A 312 56.15 -37.06 -12.01
CA GLU A 312 56.45 -38.32 -11.28
C GLU A 312 55.30 -38.79 -10.37
N ARG A 313 55.34 -40.09 -10.07
CA ARG A 313 54.32 -40.96 -9.47
C ARG A 313 54.49 -41.10 -7.95
N ALA A 314 53.48 -41.75 -7.35
CA ALA A 314 53.46 -42.49 -6.07
C ALA A 314 53.42 -41.61 -4.81
N GLY A 315 52.54 -41.80 -3.84
CA GLY A 315 51.82 -42.99 -3.43
C GLY A 315 52.53 -43.67 -2.27
N HIS A 316 52.26 -43.24 -1.03
CA HIS A 316 52.38 -44.09 0.16
C HIS A 316 51.65 -43.50 1.38
N GLN A 317 50.73 -44.33 1.89
CA GLN A 317 50.46 -44.68 3.29
C GLN A 317 49.85 -43.66 4.28
N LEU A 318 48.74 -44.18 4.84
CA LEU A 318 47.98 -43.86 6.06
C LEU A 318 46.92 -42.76 5.95
#